data_AF-A0A6I1DVQ6-F1
#
_entry.id   AF-A0A6I1DVQ6-F1
#
_cell.length_a   1.000
_cell.length_b   1.000
_cell.length_c   1.000
_cell.angle_alpha   90.00
_cell.angle_beta   90.00
_cell.angle_gamma   90.00
#
_symmetry.space_group_name_H-M   'P 1'
#
loop_
_entity.id
_entity.type
_entity.pdbx_description
1 polymer ?
#
loop_
_entity_poly.entity_id
_entity_poly.type
_entity_poly.pdbx_seq_one_letter_code
_entity_poly.pdbx_strand_id
1 'polypeptide(L)'
;LQFGFKIADECLKACNGIQEIEVFTTRADTIYGVTYIAIAPEHPLVEHAIKQVSQEDSKMIKAILNTTQRERALEKKGVFLGIYAIHPLTKQKIPVWVANF
;
A
#
# COMPACT_ATOMS: atom_id res chain seq x y z
N LEU A 1 -11.53 11.63 8.99
CA LEU A 1 -12.51 10.97 8.10
C LEU A 1 -11.89 9.67 7.61
N GLN A 2 -12.69 8.62 7.45
CA GLN A 2 -12.20 7.32 6.96
C GLN A 2 -12.79 7.05 5.57
N PHE A 3 -11.94 6.56 4.67
CA PHE A 3 -12.34 6.10 3.34
C PHE A 3 -11.92 4.65 3.15
N GLY A 4 -12.87 3.81 2.74
CA GLY A 4 -12.60 2.44 2.35
C GLY A 4 -12.26 2.35 0.86
N PHE A 5 -11.05 1.88 0.56
CA PHE A 5 -10.59 1.60 -0.80
C PHE A 5 -10.67 0.11 -1.06
N LYS A 6 -11.63 -0.32 -1.88
CA LYS A 6 -11.80 -1.73 -2.22
C LYS A 6 -10.61 -2.24 -3.03
N ILE A 7 -10.13 -3.43 -2.77
CA ILE A 7 -9.06 -4.04 -3.58
C ILE A 7 -9.68 -4.56 -4.89
N ALA A 8 -8.95 -4.43 -6.00
CA ALA A 8 -9.41 -4.95 -7.28
C ALA A 8 -9.55 -6.49 -7.22
N ASP A 9 -10.59 -7.03 -7.86
CA ASP A 9 -10.91 -8.47 -7.77
C ASP A 9 -9.76 -9.38 -8.23
N GLU A 10 -8.98 -8.90 -9.19
CA GLU A 10 -7.77 -9.54 -9.72
C GLU A 10 -6.70 -9.77 -8.62
N CYS A 11 -6.65 -8.91 -7.61
CA CYS A 11 -5.66 -8.92 -6.54
C CYS A 11 -6.16 -9.57 -5.23
N LEU A 12 -7.46 -9.92 -5.13
CA LEU A 12 -8.06 -10.50 -3.91
C LEU A 12 -7.38 -11.79 -3.45
N LYS A 13 -6.94 -12.64 -4.41
CA LYS A 13 -6.21 -13.88 -4.11
C LYS A 13 -4.85 -13.62 -3.46
N ALA A 14 -4.22 -12.48 -3.77
CA ALA A 14 -2.93 -12.06 -3.21
C ALA A 14 -3.06 -11.45 -1.80
N CYS A 15 -4.25 -10.95 -1.45
CA CYS A 15 -4.49 -10.16 -0.24
C CYS A 15 -5.10 -10.98 0.92
N ASN A 16 -5.11 -12.32 0.83
CA ASN A 16 -5.60 -13.23 1.87
C ASN A 16 -6.97 -12.86 2.47
N GLY A 17 -7.93 -12.51 1.61
CA GLY A 17 -9.29 -12.16 2.03
C GLY A 17 -9.46 -10.73 2.57
N ILE A 18 -8.40 -9.90 2.58
CA ILE A 18 -8.54 -8.45 2.75
C ILE A 18 -9.19 -7.91 1.48
N GLN A 19 -10.38 -7.33 1.62
CA GLN A 19 -11.18 -6.81 0.50
C GLN A 19 -11.13 -5.28 0.39
N GLU A 20 -10.69 -4.62 1.46
CA GLU A 20 -10.74 -3.16 1.57
C GLU A 20 -9.57 -2.65 2.42
N ILE A 21 -9.05 -1.49 2.03
CA ILE A 21 -8.01 -0.74 2.75
C ILE A 21 -8.68 0.49 3.33
N GLU A 22 -8.77 0.57 4.65
CA GLU A 22 -9.27 1.75 5.34
C GLU A 22 -8.16 2.79 5.48
N VAL A 23 -8.42 3.99 4.96
CA VAL A 23 -7.49 5.12 5.01
C VAL A 23 -8.11 6.25 5.81
N PHE A 24 -7.37 6.74 6.80
CA PHE A 24 -7.73 7.95 7.52
C PHE A 24 -7.09 9.18 6.89
N THR A 25 -7.87 10.22 6.66
CA THR A 25 -7.38 11.54 6.27
C THR A 25 -8.13 12.66 7.00
N THR A 26 -7.42 13.74 7.29
CA THR A 26 -8.00 15.01 7.73
C THR A 26 -8.39 15.91 6.55
N ARG A 27 -7.92 15.58 5.34
CA ARG A 27 -8.15 16.31 4.09
C ARG A 27 -9.04 15.51 3.15
N ALA A 28 -10.35 15.54 3.39
CA ALA A 28 -11.31 14.91 2.49
C ALA A 28 -11.51 15.71 1.18
N ASP A 29 -11.15 16.99 1.17
CA ASP A 29 -11.13 17.85 -0.01
C ASP A 29 -10.27 17.29 -1.13
N THR A 30 -9.16 16.63 -0.80
CA THR A 30 -8.21 16.10 -1.79
C THR A 30 -8.51 14.68 -2.26
N ILE A 31 -9.65 14.09 -1.88
CA ILE A 31 -9.95 12.67 -2.18
C ILE A 31 -9.88 12.38 -3.68
N TYR A 32 -10.41 13.26 -4.53
CA TYR A 32 -10.39 13.11 -5.99
C TYR A 32 -8.99 13.15 -6.60
N GLY A 33 -7.99 13.67 -5.87
CA GLY A 33 -6.59 13.75 -6.31
C GLY A 33 -5.74 12.54 -5.92
N VAL A 34 -6.32 11.50 -5.29
CA VAL A 34 -5.56 10.32 -4.87
C VAL A 34 -5.15 9.49 -6.08
N THR A 35 -3.84 9.44 -6.34
CA THR A 35 -3.24 8.72 -7.48
C THR A 35 -2.52 7.43 -7.08
N TYR A 36 -2.20 7.24 -5.81
CA TYR A 36 -1.60 6.02 -5.25
C TYR A 36 -1.93 5.88 -3.77
N ILE A 37 -1.80 4.67 -3.24
CA ILE A 37 -1.88 4.38 -1.80
C ILE A 37 -0.51 3.90 -1.33
N ALA A 38 0.04 4.51 -0.29
CA ALA A 38 1.24 4.04 0.39
C ALA A 38 0.87 3.36 1.71
N ILE A 39 1.36 2.14 1.92
CA ILE A 39 1.12 1.32 3.10
C ILE A 39 2.43 1.09 3.84
N ALA A 40 2.36 1.02 5.16
CA ALA A 40 3.48 0.64 6.01
C ALA A 40 3.94 -0.80 5.72
N PRO A 41 5.24 -1.09 5.81
CA PRO A 41 5.78 -2.42 5.54
C PRO A 41 5.33 -3.49 6.55
N GLU A 42 4.84 -3.08 7.73
CA GLU A 42 4.32 -3.94 8.80
C GLU A 42 2.85 -4.35 8.59
N HIS A 43 2.17 -3.81 7.57
CA HIS A 43 0.76 -4.08 7.36
C HIS A 43 0.52 -5.52 6.87
N PRO A 44 -0.51 -6.24 7.34
CA PRO A 44 -0.78 -7.64 6.97
C PRO A 44 -0.86 -7.88 5.45
N LEU A 45 -1.42 -6.91 4.72
CA LEU A 45 -1.47 -6.96 3.24
C LEU A 45 -0.06 -7.10 2.62
N VAL A 46 0.94 -6.42 3.19
CA VAL A 46 2.31 -6.45 2.69
C VAL A 46 2.96 -7.81 2.92
N GLU A 47 2.74 -8.44 4.07
CA GLU A 47 3.26 -9.78 4.36
C GLU A 47 2.80 -10.82 3.32
N HIS A 48 1.55 -10.70 2.85
CA HIS A 48 0.99 -11.57 1.84
C HIS A 48 1.45 -11.18 0.44
N ALA A 49 1.43 -9.88 0.12
CA ALA A 49 1.88 -9.37 -1.16
C ALA A 49 3.35 -9.70 -1.42
N ILE A 50 4.23 -9.60 -0.41
CA ILE A 50 5.67 -9.93 -0.49
C ILE A 50 5.92 -11.32 -1.09
N LYS A 51 5.02 -12.28 -0.91
CA LYS A 51 5.17 -13.64 -1.46
C LYS A 51 5.03 -13.69 -2.98
N GLN A 52 4.43 -12.67 -3.59
CA GLN A 52 4.18 -12.57 -5.03
C GLN A 52 5.12 -11.60 -5.74
N VAL A 53 5.86 -10.76 -5.00
CA VAL A 53 6.79 -9.79 -5.57
C VAL A 53 8.18 -10.43 -5.74
N SER A 54 9.02 -9.83 -6.60
CA SER A 54 10.40 -10.22 -6.85
C SER A 54 11.22 -10.38 -5.57
N GLN A 55 12.23 -11.25 -5.62
CA GLN A 55 13.11 -11.51 -4.48
C GLN A 55 13.88 -10.26 -4.02
N GLU A 56 14.18 -9.34 -4.94
CA GLU A 56 14.82 -8.05 -4.67
C GLU A 56 13.92 -7.12 -3.86
N ASP A 57 12.67 -6.97 -4.29
CA ASP A 57 11.64 -6.17 -3.62
C ASP A 57 11.31 -6.70 -2.22
N SER A 58 11.24 -8.03 -2.07
CA SER A 58 11.07 -8.67 -0.76
C SER A 58 12.22 -8.32 0.20
N LYS A 59 13.46 -8.32 -0.29
CA LYS A 59 14.63 -7.92 0.51
C LYS A 59 14.57 -6.44 0.87
N MET A 60 14.14 -5.58 -0.06
CA MET A 60 14.00 -4.14 0.18
C MET A 60 12.95 -3.85 1.25
N ILE A 61 11.79 -4.50 1.20
CA ILE A 61 10.75 -4.33 2.22
C ILE A 61 11.24 -4.82 3.59
N LYS A 62 11.94 -5.96 3.65
CA LYS A 62 12.55 -6.46 4.89
C LYS A 62 13.64 -5.53 5.44
N ALA A 63 14.44 -4.93 4.56
CA ALA A 63 15.43 -3.95 4.96
C ALA A 63 14.76 -2.70 5.57
N ILE A 64 13.68 -2.22 4.95
CA ILE A 64 12.88 -1.10 5.47
C ILE A 64 12.28 -1.45 6.85
N LEU A 65 11.75 -2.67 7.02
CA LEU A 65 11.24 -3.18 8.30
C LEU A 65 12.30 -3.12 9.41
N ASN A 66 13.52 -3.57 9.12
CA ASN A 66 14.63 -3.59 10.08
C ASN A 66 15.33 -2.25 10.30
N THR A 67 14.98 -1.21 9.53
CA THR A 67 15.57 0.12 9.65
C THR A 67 14.81 0.96 10.69
N THR A 68 15.52 1.76 11.48
CA THR A 68 14.91 2.57 12.54
C THR A 68 14.03 3.70 11.95
N GLN A 69 12.98 4.13 12.68
CA GLN A 69 12.09 5.20 12.23
C GLN A 69 12.84 6.50 11.85
N ARG A 70 13.97 6.80 12.52
CA ARG A 70 14.80 7.98 12.20
C ARG A 70 15.51 7.85 10.85
N GLU A 71 15.92 6.65 10.47
CA GLU A 71 16.58 6.38 9.19
C GLU A 71 15.57 6.22 8.05
N ARG A 72 14.33 5.79 8.35
CA ARG A 72 13.23 5.74 7.36
C ARG A 72 12.91 7.11 6.75
N ALA A 73 13.20 8.20 7.47
CA ALA A 73 12.97 9.56 7.00
C ALA A 73 14.06 10.12 6.05
N LEU A 74 15.25 9.49 5.98
CA LEU A 74 16.40 10.00 5.23
C LEU A 74 16.37 9.66 3.74
N GLU A 75 15.94 8.45 3.37
CA GLU A 75 15.85 8.01 1.97
C GLU A 75 14.45 7.49 1.66
N LYS A 76 13.72 8.14 0.75
CA LYS A 76 12.41 7.67 0.29
C LYS A 76 12.58 6.44 -0.62
N LYS A 77 12.19 5.30 -0.11
CA LYS A 77 12.18 3.98 -0.73
C LYS A 77 10.74 3.51 -0.81
N GLY A 78 10.31 3.19 -2.03
CA GLY A 78 8.98 2.67 -2.31
C GLY A 78 9.06 1.42 -3.18
N VAL A 79 8.24 0.42 -2.88
CA VAL A 79 8.14 -0.83 -3.63
C VAL A 79 6.70 -1.01 -4.08
N PHE A 80 6.50 -1.24 -5.38
CA PHE A 80 5.19 -1.52 -5.93
C PHE A 80 4.79 -2.98 -5.65
N LEU A 81 3.59 -3.20 -5.12
CA LEU A 81 3.13 -4.53 -4.75
C LEU A 81 2.45 -5.30 -5.89
N GLY A 82 2.25 -4.68 -7.06
CA GLY A 82 1.43 -5.29 -8.12
C GLY A 82 -0.07 -5.28 -7.81
N ILE A 83 -0.49 -4.60 -6.72
CA ILE A 83 -1.87 -4.56 -6.24
C ILE A 83 -2.49 -3.23 -6.61
N TYR A 84 -3.76 -3.29 -7.03
CA TYR A 84 -4.58 -2.12 -7.28
C TYR A 84 -5.75 -2.07 -6.31
N ALA A 85 -6.02 -0.87 -5.81
CA ALA A 85 -7.24 -0.53 -5.10
C ALA A 85 -8.16 0.28 -6.02
N ILE A 86 -9.45 0.28 -5.72
CA ILE A 86 -10.49 0.98 -6.47
C ILE A 86 -10.87 2.21 -5.66
N HIS A 87 -10.76 3.38 -6.28
CA HIS A 87 -11.20 4.62 -5.67
C HIS A 87 -12.71 4.58 -5.36
N PRO A 88 -13.16 4.88 -4.13
CA PRO A 88 -14.57 4.76 -3.74
C PRO A 88 -15.51 5.63 -4.58
N LEU A 89 -15.10 6.86 -4.89
CA LEU A 89 -15.85 7.83 -5.69
C LEU A 89 -15.63 7.71 -7.21
N THR A 90 -14.37 7.76 -7.70
CA THR A 90 -14.08 7.78 -9.14
C THR A 90 -14.07 6.40 -9.79
N LYS A 91 -14.08 5.31 -9.00
CA LYS A 91 -13.97 3.91 -9.46
C LYS A 91 -12.71 3.58 -10.27
N GLN A 92 -11.72 4.47 -10.26
CA GLN A 92 -10.45 4.25 -10.95
C GLN A 92 -9.56 3.27 -10.18
N LYS A 93 -8.73 2.51 -10.90
CA LYS A 93 -7.69 1.65 -10.33
C LYS A 93 -6.52 2.52 -9.87
N ILE A 94 -6.13 2.37 -8.62
CA ILE A 94 -5.08 3.11 -7.95
C ILE A 94 -4.02 2.11 -7.48
N PRO A 95 -2.74 2.29 -7.85
CA PRO A 95 -1.67 1.39 -7.44
C PRO A 95 -1.39 1.49 -5.95
N VAL A 96 -1.10 0.34 -5.33
CA VAL A 96 -0.71 0.22 -3.92
C VAL A 96 0.79 -0.01 -3.82
N TRP A 97 1.44 0.81 -3.00
CA TRP A 97 2.87 0.83 -2.77
C TRP A 97 3.19 0.59 -1.30
N VAL A 98 4.30 -0.07 -1.03
CA VAL A 98 4.95 -0.03 0.29
C VAL A 98 5.91 1.14 0.26
N ALA A 99 5.83 2.02 1.25
CA ALA A 99 6.78 3.12 1.37
C ALA A 99 7.36 3.16 2.78
N ASN A 100 8.62 3.60 2.89
CA ASN A 100 9.13 4.10 4.14
C ASN A 100 8.77 5.60 4.26
N PHE A 101 8.07 5.92 5.34
CA PHE A 101 7.77 7.27 5.75
C PHE A 101 8.14 7.42 7.22
#